data_AF-A0A4V2YML8-F1
#
_entry.id   AF-A0A4V2YML8-F1
#
_cell.length_a   1.000
_cell.length_b   1.000
_cell.length_c   1.000
_cell.angle_alpha   90.00
_cell.angle_beta   90.00
_cell.angle_gamma   90.00
#
_symmetry.space_group_name_H-M   'P 1'
#
loop_
_entity.id
_entity.type
_entity.pdbx_description
1 polymer ?
#
loop_
_entity_poly.entity_id
_entity_poly.type
_entity_poly.pdbx_seq_one_letter_code
_entity_poly.pdbx_strand_id
1 'polypeptide(L)'
;MTAAGHSDNTPTQAGRHTPPRRSGTRRSADSGESGYSAEVAWQVGEAAAALGDRLRDPAVPHSVEEIEQVMRGFSLTVEGMAAGCGGVTEWLRAAGHVGPLSGHASVMSERLSHIGKELTRLADAIEKAQKRAS
;
A
#
# COMPACT_ATOMS: atom_id res chain seq x y z
N MET A 1 12.08 67.82 23.18
CA MET A 1 12.84 68.12 24.42
C MET A 1 12.67 66.92 25.36
N THR A 2 13.80 66.30 25.77
CA THR A 2 14.11 65.56 27.03
C THR A 2 12.98 64.84 27.80
N ALA A 3 13.09 63.63 28.36
CA ALA A 3 14.22 62.83 28.86
C ALA A 3 13.72 61.38 29.03
N ALA A 4 14.49 60.36 28.65
CA ALA A 4 15.23 59.46 29.56
C ALA A 4 14.44 58.99 30.80
N GLY A 5 13.96 57.75 30.74
CA GLY A 5 13.66 56.89 31.89
C GLY A 5 14.49 55.62 31.75
N HIS A 6 15.60 55.57 32.48
CA HIS A 6 16.52 54.45 32.61
C HIS A 6 15.93 53.46 33.62
N SER A 7 15.90 52.17 33.28
CA SER A 7 15.73 51.09 34.26
C SER A 7 16.79 50.02 34.02
N ASP A 8 17.55 49.78 35.07
CA ASP A 8 18.76 48.99 35.13
C ASP A 8 18.59 47.49 34.81
N ASN A 9 19.69 46.99 34.27
CA ASN A 9 20.14 45.61 34.18
C ASN A 9 19.68 44.66 35.31
N THR A 10 19.16 43.50 34.89
CA THR A 10 19.53 42.21 35.50
C THR A 10 19.37 41.08 34.47
N PRO A 11 20.44 40.36 34.10
CA PRO A 11 20.34 39.17 33.27
C PRO A 11 20.25 37.94 34.18
N THR A 12 19.10 37.28 34.25
CA THR A 12 18.95 36.03 35.01
C THR A 12 18.54 34.89 34.10
N GLN A 13 19.56 34.10 33.75
CA GLN A 13 19.51 32.67 33.46
C GLN A 13 18.59 32.18 32.34
N ALA A 14 19.19 32.09 31.15
CA ALA A 14 18.78 31.17 30.09
C ALA A 14 18.72 29.74 30.64
N GLY A 15 17.52 29.26 30.97
CA GLY A 15 17.23 27.84 31.15
C GLY A 15 17.42 27.11 29.83
N ARG A 16 18.63 26.58 29.61
CA ARG A 16 18.93 25.62 28.54
C ARG A 16 18.05 24.37 28.73
N HIS A 17 16.90 24.34 28.08
CA HIS A 17 16.20 23.09 27.80
C HIS A 17 17.05 22.27 26.83
N THR A 18 17.92 21.44 27.38
CA THR A 18 18.66 20.43 26.64
C THR A 18 17.72 19.22 26.50
N PRO A 19 17.31 18.80 25.30
CA PRO A 19 16.50 17.59 25.14
C PRO A 19 17.34 16.39 25.58
N PRO A 20 16.76 15.37 26.24
CA PRO A 20 17.53 14.21 26.66
C PRO A 20 18.11 13.49 25.44
N ARG A 21 19.44 13.37 25.42
CA ARG A 21 20.19 12.51 24.50
C ARG A 21 19.68 11.08 24.66
N ARG A 22 18.96 10.59 23.64
CA ARG A 22 18.54 9.20 23.53
C ARG A 22 19.77 8.35 23.18
N SER A 23 20.63 8.08 24.17
CA SER A 23 21.66 7.04 24.06
C SER A 23 20.97 5.70 24.29
N GLY A 24 20.60 5.07 23.18
CA GLY A 24 19.97 3.76 23.15
C GLY A 24 20.36 3.06 21.86
N THR A 25 21.64 2.71 21.73
CA THR A 25 22.09 1.67 20.81
C THR A 25 21.46 0.34 21.21
N ARG A 26 20.27 0.04 20.69
CA ARG A 26 19.84 -1.34 20.42
C ARG A 26 20.02 -1.51 18.92
N ARG A 27 21.24 -1.90 18.54
CA ARG A 27 21.52 -3.27 18.06
C ARG A 27 20.55 -3.59 16.92
N SER A 28 21.09 -3.51 15.70
CA SER A 28 20.49 -4.00 14.47
C SER A 28 19.55 -5.16 14.75
N ALA A 29 18.25 -4.91 14.64
CA ALA A 29 17.37 -5.96 14.17
C ALA A 29 17.70 -6.07 12.69
N ASP A 30 18.69 -6.91 12.40
CA ASP A 30 18.83 -7.53 11.10
C ASP A 30 17.62 -8.47 10.98
N SER A 31 16.44 -7.88 10.77
CA SER A 31 15.21 -8.62 10.57
C SER A 31 15.27 -9.15 9.14
N GLY A 32 15.80 -10.36 8.98
CA GLY A 32 15.79 -11.08 7.69
C GLY A 32 14.38 -11.20 7.07
N GLU A 33 13.33 -10.84 7.80
CA GLU A 33 11.95 -10.70 7.31
C GLU A 33 11.73 -9.52 6.35
N SER A 34 12.52 -8.43 6.45
CA SER A 34 12.32 -7.25 5.59
C SER A 34 12.59 -7.55 4.11
N GLY A 35 13.52 -8.45 3.82
CA GLY A 35 13.81 -8.89 2.45
C GLY A 35 12.84 -9.96 1.96
N TYR A 36 12.37 -10.82 2.87
CA TYR A 36 11.48 -11.94 2.53
C TYR A 36 10.13 -11.47 1.98
N SER A 37 9.52 -10.44 2.58
CA SER A 37 8.23 -9.92 2.10
C SER A 37 8.32 -9.26 0.72
N ALA A 38 9.40 -8.54 0.45
CA ALA A 38 9.65 -7.91 -0.85
C ALA A 38 9.94 -8.96 -1.94
N GLU A 39 10.74 -9.98 -1.62
CA GLU A 39 11.04 -11.08 -2.54
C GLU A 39 9.79 -11.89 -2.90
N VAL A 40 8.94 -12.21 -1.92
CA VAL A 40 7.67 -12.90 -2.17
C VAL A 40 6.76 -12.03 -3.04
N ALA A 41 6.65 -10.73 -2.76
CA ALA A 41 5.85 -9.82 -3.59
C ALA A 41 6.36 -9.76 -5.04
N TRP A 42 7.68 -9.78 -5.24
CA TRP A 42 8.31 -9.82 -6.55
C TRP A 42 7.95 -11.10 -7.32
N GLN A 43 8.14 -12.26 -6.70
CA GLN A 43 7.83 -13.56 -7.31
C GLN A 43 6.34 -13.70 -7.67
N VAL A 44 5.45 -13.21 -6.81
CA VAL A 44 4.01 -13.14 -7.11
C VAL A 44 3.75 -12.25 -8.32
N GLY A 45 4.44 -11.11 -8.42
CA GLY A 45 4.37 -10.20 -9.57
C GLY A 45 4.82 -10.87 -10.88
N GLU A 46 5.95 -11.60 -10.86
CA GLU A 46 6.44 -12.34 -12.02
C GLU A 46 5.48 -13.45 -12.44
N ALA A 47 4.95 -14.21 -11.49
CA ALA A 47 3.98 -15.25 -11.76
C ALA A 47 2.68 -14.68 -12.37
N ALA A 48 2.21 -13.54 -11.87
CA ALA A 48 1.03 -12.85 -12.41
C ALA A 48 1.28 -12.35 -13.84
N ALA A 49 2.48 -11.83 -14.13
CA ALA A 49 2.87 -11.41 -15.48
C ALA A 49 2.89 -12.59 -16.46
N ALA A 50 3.53 -13.71 -16.08
CA ALA A 50 3.58 -14.92 -16.89
C ALA A 50 2.19 -15.51 -17.17
N LEU A 51 1.29 -15.48 -16.17
CA LEU A 51 -0.10 -15.85 -16.37
C LEU A 51 -0.80 -14.92 -17.37
N GLY A 52 -0.58 -13.61 -17.26
CA GLY A 52 -1.12 -12.62 -18.20
C GLY A 52 -0.66 -12.85 -19.65
N ASP A 53 0.60 -13.20 -19.84
CA ASP A 53 1.13 -13.56 -21.17
C ASP A 53 0.49 -14.84 -21.71
N ARG A 54 0.33 -15.86 -20.87
CA ARG A 54 -0.32 -17.11 -21.25
C ARG A 54 -1.80 -16.90 -21.64
N LEU A 55 -2.55 -16.11 -20.87
CA LEU A 55 -3.96 -15.82 -21.15
C LEU A 55 -4.17 -15.00 -22.42
N ARG A 56 -3.15 -14.24 -22.85
CA ARG A 56 -3.19 -13.46 -24.09
C ARG A 56 -2.92 -14.33 -25.32
N ASP A 57 -2.24 -15.46 -25.16
CA ASP A 57 -1.86 -16.32 -26.27
C ASP A 57 -3.08 -17.10 -26.82
N PRO A 58 -3.56 -16.78 -28.04
CA PRO A 58 -4.72 -17.48 -28.62
C PRO A 58 -4.42 -18.94 -28.96
N ALA A 59 -3.16 -19.36 -28.98
CA ALA A 59 -2.78 -20.75 -29.21
C ALA A 59 -2.91 -21.62 -27.95
N VAL A 60 -3.06 -21.00 -26.77
CA VAL A 60 -3.25 -21.72 -25.50
C VAL A 60 -4.75 -21.93 -25.27
N PRO A 61 -5.25 -23.18 -25.33
CA PRO A 61 -6.64 -23.43 -25.02
C PRO A 61 -6.89 -23.27 -23.51
N HIS A 62 -7.97 -22.59 -23.17
CA HIS A 62 -8.46 -22.43 -21.81
C HIS A 62 -9.90 -22.93 -21.71
N SER A 63 -10.24 -23.60 -20.61
CA SER A 63 -11.63 -23.96 -20.34
C SER A 63 -12.38 -22.78 -19.73
N VAL A 64 -13.71 -22.78 -19.83
CA VAL A 64 -14.54 -21.72 -19.21
C VAL A 64 -14.40 -21.76 -17.69
N GLU A 65 -14.32 -22.96 -17.10
CA GLU A 65 -14.08 -23.14 -15.65
C GLU A 65 -12.70 -22.58 -15.24
N GLU A 66 -11.66 -22.79 -16.04
CA GLU A 66 -10.34 -22.25 -15.78
C GLU A 66 -10.38 -20.71 -15.78
N ILE A 67 -11.01 -20.10 -16.78
CA ILE A 67 -11.15 -18.64 -16.85
C ILE A 67 -11.96 -18.09 -15.66
N GLU A 68 -13.02 -18.78 -15.24
CA GLU A 68 -13.78 -18.40 -14.04
C GLU A 68 -12.86 -18.38 -12.80
N GLN A 69 -12.10 -19.44 -12.58
CA GLN A 69 -11.16 -19.54 -11.45
C GLN A 69 -10.09 -18.46 -11.50
N VAL A 70 -9.55 -18.17 -12.68
CA VAL A 70 -8.59 -17.08 -12.90
C VAL A 70 -9.21 -15.73 -12.53
N MET A 71 -10.44 -15.44 -12.97
CA MET A 71 -11.13 -14.19 -12.63
C MET A 71 -11.38 -14.06 -11.12
N ARG A 72 -11.76 -15.15 -10.44
CA ARG A 72 -11.89 -15.16 -8.97
C ARG A 72 -10.54 -14.91 -8.27
N GLY A 73 -9.47 -15.52 -8.77
CA GLY A 73 -8.11 -15.31 -8.28
C GLY A 73 -7.65 -13.86 -8.45
N PHE A 74 -7.89 -13.25 -9.60
CA PHE A 74 -7.59 -11.83 -9.84
C PHE A 74 -8.40 -10.92 -8.93
N SER A 75 -9.69 -11.22 -8.71
CA SER A 75 -10.52 -10.45 -7.78
C SER A 75 -9.93 -10.43 -6.37
N LEU A 76 -9.65 -11.61 -5.81
CA LEU A 76 -9.04 -11.74 -4.48
C LEU A 76 -7.68 -11.02 -4.38
N THR A 77 -6.85 -11.16 -5.42
CA THR A 77 -5.54 -10.50 -5.48
C THR A 77 -5.69 -8.99 -5.45
N VAL A 78 -6.56 -8.43 -6.29
CA VAL A 78 -6.80 -6.99 -6.39
C VAL A 78 -7.42 -6.44 -5.10
N GLU A 79 -8.30 -7.18 -4.43
CA GLU A 79 -8.83 -6.80 -3.11
C GLU A 79 -7.72 -6.74 -2.05
N GLY A 80 -6.82 -7.73 -2.03
CA GLY A 80 -5.65 -7.72 -1.15
C GLY A 80 -4.71 -6.53 -1.44
N MET A 81 -4.46 -6.23 -2.72
CA MET A 81 -3.68 -5.06 -3.12
C MET A 81 -4.35 -3.74 -2.68
N ALA A 82 -5.67 -3.64 -2.80
CA ALA A 82 -6.42 -2.47 -2.33
C ALA A 82 -6.20 -2.26 -0.82
N ALA A 83 -6.39 -3.30 -0.01
CA ALA A 83 -6.14 -3.25 1.43
C ALA A 83 -4.69 -2.85 1.75
N GLY A 84 -3.71 -3.41 1.02
CA GLY A 84 -2.30 -3.05 1.14
C GLY A 84 -2.04 -1.57 0.84
N CYS A 85 -2.60 -1.03 -0.25
CA CYS A 85 -2.51 0.40 -0.56
C CYS A 85 -3.19 1.29 0.49
N GLY A 86 -4.28 0.81 1.10
CA GLY A 86 -4.91 1.44 2.26
C GLY A 86 -3.95 1.53 3.45
N GLY A 87 -3.29 0.43 3.81
CA GLY A 87 -2.28 0.41 4.86
C GLY A 87 -1.08 1.32 4.56
N VAL A 88 -0.59 1.34 3.31
CA VAL A 88 0.46 2.28 2.87
C VAL A 88 0.02 3.73 3.01
N THR A 89 -1.24 4.03 2.70
CA THR A 89 -1.81 5.37 2.87
C THR A 89 -1.77 5.82 4.33
N GLU A 90 -2.21 4.95 5.25
CA GLU A 90 -2.20 5.21 6.68
C GLU A 90 -0.77 5.39 7.21
N TRP A 91 0.14 4.51 6.80
CA TRP A 91 1.56 4.60 7.16
C TRP A 91 2.19 5.92 6.68
N LEU A 92 1.96 6.32 5.43
CA LEU A 92 2.46 7.58 4.88
C LEU A 92 1.95 8.79 5.67
N ARG A 93 0.66 8.82 6.02
CA ARG A 93 0.07 9.90 6.83
C ARG A 93 0.70 9.94 8.23
N ALA A 94 0.86 8.79 8.87
CA ALA A 94 1.50 8.68 10.19
C ALA A 94 2.97 9.12 10.17
N ALA A 95 3.68 8.87 9.06
CA ALA A 95 5.06 9.34 8.84
C ALA A 95 5.16 10.84 8.51
N GLY A 96 4.04 11.58 8.47
CA GLY A 96 4.01 13.01 8.16
C GLY A 96 3.98 13.33 6.65
N HIS A 97 3.88 12.33 5.78
CA HIS A 97 3.70 12.51 4.33
C HIS A 97 2.23 12.76 3.96
N VAL A 98 1.59 13.68 4.68
CA VAL A 98 0.22 14.13 4.42
C VAL A 98 0.23 15.01 3.17
N GLY A 99 -0.47 14.60 2.12
CA GLY A 99 -0.47 15.31 0.83
C GLY A 99 -0.54 14.36 -0.37
N PRO A 100 -0.05 14.79 -1.55
CA PRO A 100 -0.24 14.06 -2.81
C PRO A 100 0.19 12.59 -2.74
N LEU A 101 1.28 12.26 -2.06
CA LEU A 101 1.78 10.88 -1.98
C LEU A 101 0.79 9.94 -1.28
N SER A 102 0.33 10.30 -0.07
CA SER A 102 -0.73 9.55 0.63
C SER A 102 -2.07 9.58 -0.12
N GLY A 103 -2.37 10.68 -0.83
CA GLY A 103 -3.55 10.80 -1.66
C GLY A 103 -3.55 9.81 -2.84
N HIS A 104 -2.43 9.68 -3.54
CA HIS A 104 -2.29 8.72 -4.64
C HIS A 104 -2.46 7.27 -4.18
N ALA A 105 -1.88 6.90 -3.04
CA ALA A 105 -2.06 5.58 -2.45
C ALA A 105 -3.54 5.29 -2.11
N SER A 106 -4.24 6.29 -1.57
CA SER A 106 -5.68 6.21 -1.26
C SER A 106 -6.51 6.00 -2.52
N VAL A 107 -6.27 6.81 -3.56
CA VAL A 107 -6.98 6.70 -4.85
C VAL A 107 -6.70 5.34 -5.50
N MET A 108 -5.47 4.83 -5.41
CA MET A 108 -5.13 3.52 -5.94
C MET A 108 -5.91 2.41 -5.22
N SER A 109 -5.99 2.46 -3.88
CA SER A 109 -6.80 1.54 -3.08
C SER A 109 -8.27 1.53 -3.53
N GLU A 110 -8.88 2.70 -3.73
CA GLU A 110 -10.28 2.81 -4.18
C GLU A 110 -10.50 2.19 -5.56
N ARG A 111 -9.60 2.49 -6.51
CA ARG A 111 -9.66 1.94 -7.87
C ARG A 111 -9.51 0.43 -7.89
N LEU A 112 -8.54 -0.10 -7.14
CA LEU A 112 -8.36 -1.55 -6.99
C LEU A 112 -9.60 -2.20 -6.38
N SER A 113 -10.16 -1.64 -5.30
CA SER A 113 -11.41 -2.16 -4.71
C SER A 113 -12.57 -2.18 -5.72
N HIS A 114 -12.69 -1.15 -6.56
CA HIS A 114 -13.68 -1.14 -7.63
C HIS A 114 -13.42 -2.24 -8.68
N ILE A 115 -12.17 -2.38 -9.15
CA ILE A 115 -11.78 -3.41 -10.12
C ILE A 115 -12.06 -4.82 -9.57
N GLY A 116 -11.74 -5.09 -8.30
CA GLY A 116 -12.05 -6.37 -7.66
C GLY A 116 -13.53 -6.71 -7.71
N LYS A 117 -14.40 -5.74 -7.43
CA LYS A 117 -15.87 -5.92 -7.55
C LYS A 117 -16.31 -6.24 -8.98
N GLU A 118 -15.74 -5.57 -9.98
CA GLU A 118 -16.06 -5.88 -11.38
C GLU A 118 -15.57 -7.28 -11.79
N LEU A 119 -14.39 -7.70 -11.34
CA LEU A 119 -13.85 -9.05 -11.59
C LEU A 119 -14.73 -10.13 -10.94
N THR A 120 -15.20 -9.92 -9.71
CA THR A 120 -16.16 -10.83 -9.05
C THR A 120 -17.45 -10.94 -9.84
N ARG A 121 -18.02 -9.81 -10.30
CA ARG A 121 -19.23 -9.83 -11.13
C ARG A 121 -19.03 -10.57 -12.45
N LEU A 122 -17.86 -10.42 -13.08
CA LEU A 122 -17.52 -11.14 -14.29
C LEU A 122 -17.45 -12.65 -14.03
N ALA A 123 -16.77 -13.08 -12.97
CA ALA A 123 -16.71 -14.49 -12.57
C ALA A 123 -18.11 -15.07 -12.32
N ASP A 124 -18.96 -14.35 -11.58
CA ASP A 124 -20.34 -14.79 -11.31
C ASP A 124 -21.19 -14.86 -12.58
N ALA A 125 -20.94 -13.99 -13.56
CA ALA A 125 -21.62 -14.03 -14.86
C ALA A 125 -21.20 -15.26 -15.68
N ILE A 126 -19.90 -15.62 -15.65
CA ILE A 126 -19.37 -16.82 -16.30
C ILE A 126 -20.00 -18.08 -15.68
N GLU A 127 -19.99 -18.19 -14.36
CA GLU A 127 -20.58 -19.32 -13.63
C GLU A 127 -22.07 -19.50 -13.97
N LYS A 128 -22.83 -18.39 -14.00
CA LYS A 128 -24.25 -18.40 -14.38
C LYS A 128 -24.46 -18.84 -15.83
N ALA A 129 -23.58 -18.45 -16.74
CA ALA A 129 -23.66 -18.85 -18.14
C ALA A 129 -23.42 -20.36 -18.30
N GLN A 130 -22.43 -20.92 -17.60
CA GLN A 130 -22.15 -22.36 -17.60
C GLN A 130 -23.33 -23.19 -17.08
N LYS A 131 -23.93 -22.75 -15.96
CA LYS A 131 -25.10 -23.41 -15.37
C LYS A 131 -26.33 -23.43 -16.28
N ARG A 132 -26.43 -22.50 -17.22
CA ARG A 132 -27.53 -22.46 -18.22
C ARG A 132 -27.24 -23.30 -19.46
N ALA A 133 -25.97 -23.56 -19.74
CA ALA A 133 -25.52 -24.35 -20.89
C ALA A 133 -25.41 -25.86 -20.57
N SER A 134 -25.50 -26.23 -19.28
CA SER A 134 -25.55 -27.60 -18.78
C SER A 134 -26.99 -28.09 -18.65
#